data_AF-A0A011QAY5-F1
#
_entry.id   AF-A0A011QAY5-F1
#
_cell.length_a   1.000
_cell.length_b   1.000
_cell.length_c   1.000
_cell.angle_alpha   90.00
_cell.angle_beta   90.00
_cell.angle_gamma   90.00
#
_symmetry.space_group_name_H-M   'P 1'
#
loop_
_entity.id
_entity.type
_entity.pdbx_description
1 polymer ?
#
loop_
_entity_poly.entity_id
_entity_poly.type
_entity_poly.pdbx_seq_one_letter_code
_entity_poly.pdbx_strand_id
1 'polypeptide(L)'
;MEYTLTGLLPTALLIDLPEIDVQHEEIFRRIEMLKTSSFGNGPASLDEFHSLLDYLEWHFASEERVARQLGIDFADHARVHDDNLRTLRKALAAVHDGSRDVHSFLRYTEYWFERHIIDEDKPFAARLRECAT
;
A
#
# COMPACT_ATOMS: atom_id res chain seq x y z
N MET A 1 -13.49 6.63 -16.03
CA MET A 1 -13.20 7.05 -14.65
C MET A 1 -11.94 7.87 -14.73
N GLU A 2 -11.97 9.14 -14.33
CA GLU A 2 -10.78 10.00 -14.36
C GLU A 2 -9.91 9.67 -13.15
N TYR A 3 -8.63 9.37 -13.40
CA TYR A 3 -7.62 9.10 -12.38
C TYR A 3 -6.77 10.36 -12.25
N THR A 4 -6.85 11.04 -11.11
CA THR A 4 -6.15 12.32 -10.87
C THR A 4 -5.24 12.18 -9.68
N LEU A 5 -3.94 12.39 -9.89
CA LEU A 5 -2.94 12.50 -8.83
C LEU A 5 -2.94 13.92 -8.24
N THR A 6 -2.74 13.98 -6.93
CA THR A 6 -2.68 15.21 -6.13
C THR A 6 -1.25 15.62 -5.79
N GLY A 7 -0.26 14.76 -6.09
CA GLY A 7 1.17 15.02 -5.92
C GLY A 7 1.77 14.47 -4.62
N LEU A 8 1.03 13.62 -3.90
CA LEU A 8 1.51 13.00 -2.66
C LEU A 8 2.33 11.73 -2.90
N LEU A 9 2.16 11.09 -4.07
CA LEU A 9 3.01 9.99 -4.51
C LEU A 9 4.29 10.56 -5.14
N PRO A 10 5.49 10.23 -4.62
CA PRO A 10 6.74 10.61 -5.27
C PRO A 10 6.78 10.16 -6.74
N THR A 11 7.15 11.04 -7.66
CA THR A 11 7.22 10.72 -9.11
C THR A 11 8.09 9.49 -9.39
N ALA A 12 9.14 9.28 -8.57
CA ALA A 12 10.01 8.12 -8.69
C ALA A 12 9.31 6.79 -8.36
N LEU A 13 8.13 6.80 -7.76
CA LEU A 13 7.33 5.63 -7.40
C LEU A 13 6.14 5.40 -8.35
N LEU A 14 5.96 6.24 -9.37
CA LEU A 14 4.98 5.96 -10.42
C LEU A 14 5.35 4.68 -11.16
N ILE A 15 4.34 3.89 -11.50
CA ILE A 15 4.50 2.64 -12.26
C ILE A 15 3.88 2.72 -13.66
N ASP A 16 3.30 3.87 -14.01
CA ASP A 16 2.61 4.17 -15.27
C ASP A 16 1.35 3.31 -15.47
N LEU A 17 0.65 3.01 -14.38
CA LEU A 17 -0.67 2.40 -14.37
C LEU A 17 -1.61 3.36 -13.63
N PRO A 18 -2.32 4.27 -14.35
CA PRO A 18 -3.03 5.39 -13.72
C PRO A 18 -4.00 4.97 -12.61
N GLU A 19 -4.66 3.83 -12.78
CA GLU A 19 -5.52 3.25 -11.76
C GLU A 19 -4.76 2.90 -10.48
N ILE A 20 -3.61 2.25 -10.59
CA ILE A 20 -2.80 1.80 -9.46
C ILE A 20 -2.04 2.97 -8.83
N ASP A 21 -1.51 3.89 -9.63
CA ASP A 21 -0.82 5.09 -9.13
C ASP A 21 -1.74 5.95 -8.23
N VAL A 22 -3.04 6.06 -8.56
CA VAL A 22 -4.02 6.74 -7.68
C VAL A 22 -4.23 5.99 -6.36
N GLN A 23 -4.20 4.65 -6.39
CA GLN A 23 -4.34 3.85 -5.18
C GLN A 23 -3.09 3.96 -4.28
N HIS A 24 -1.90 3.96 -4.89
CA HIS A 24 -0.65 4.24 -4.17
C HIS A 24 -0.70 5.60 -3.49
N GLU A 25 -1.14 6.64 -4.20
CA GLU A 25 -1.26 7.98 -3.63
C GLU A 25 -2.24 8.02 -2.44
N GLU A 26 -3.38 7.34 -2.54
CA GLU A 26 -4.35 7.26 -1.45
C GLU A 26 -3.77 6.54 -0.21
N ILE A 27 -2.91 5.53 -0.39
CA ILE A 27 -2.20 4.86 0.71
C ILE A 27 -1.23 5.83 1.39
N PHE A 28 -0.40 6.56 0.62
CA PHE A 28 0.48 7.59 1.19
C PHE A 28 -0.32 8.67 1.92
N ARG A 29 -1.43 9.14 1.35
CA ARG A 29 -2.31 10.13 1.98
C ARG A 29 -2.87 9.65 3.32
N ARG A 30 -3.32 8.38 3.41
CA ARG A 30 -3.81 7.78 4.65
C ARG A 30 -2.72 7.67 5.71
N ILE A 31 -1.50 7.29 5.32
CA ILE A 31 -0.34 7.25 6.22
C ILE A 31 -0.04 8.64 6.76
N GLU A 32 -0.01 9.68 5.92
CA GLU A 32 0.22 11.07 6.35
C GLU A 32 -0.87 11.60 7.29
N MET A 33 -2.13 11.27 7.02
CA MET A 33 -3.23 11.60 7.93
C MET A 33 -3.06 10.94 9.29
N LEU A 34 -2.71 9.65 9.33
CA LEU A 34 -2.47 8.91 10.56
C LEU A 34 -1.28 9.47 11.34
N LYS A 35 -0.19 9.85 10.65
CA LYS A 35 0.94 10.53 11.29
C LYS A 35 0.47 11.82 11.95
N THR A 36 -0.29 12.65 11.23
CA THR A 36 -0.81 13.93 11.71
C THR A 36 -1.75 13.76 12.91
N SER A 37 -2.70 12.82 12.86
CA SER A 37 -3.64 12.57 13.96
C SER A 37 -2.95 11.97 15.20
N SER A 38 -1.85 11.24 15.00
CA SER A 38 -1.07 10.63 16.09
C SER A 38 -0.21 11.61 16.90
N PHE A 39 -0.08 12.89 16.49
CA PHE A 39 0.64 13.91 17.28
C PHE A 39 -0.19 14.53 18.43
N GLY A 40 -1.48 14.20 18.55
CA GLY A 40 -2.37 14.71 19.59
C GLY A 40 -2.32 13.94 20.92
N ASN A 41 -2.92 14.51 21.97
CA ASN A 41 -3.00 13.89 23.31
C ASN A 41 -4.09 12.80 23.46
N GLY A 42 -4.73 12.40 22.36
CA GLY A 42 -5.77 11.36 22.36
C GLY A 42 -5.22 10.03 21.82
N PRO A 43 -5.74 8.88 22.26
CA PRO A 43 -5.40 7.61 21.64
C PRO A 43 -5.75 7.67 20.15
N ALA A 44 -4.81 7.32 19.29
CA ALA A 44 -5.08 7.23 17.86
C ALA A 44 -6.19 6.18 17.64
N SER A 45 -7.22 6.53 16.87
CA SER A 45 -8.35 5.61 16.63
C SER A 45 -7.86 4.41 15.82
N LEU A 46 -7.96 3.20 16.39
CA LEU A 46 -7.58 1.97 15.69
C LEU A 46 -8.36 1.77 14.39
N ASP A 47 -9.56 2.34 14.29
CA ASP A 47 -10.40 2.24 13.10
C ASP A 47 -9.73 2.84 11.86
N GLU A 48 -8.97 3.93 12.02
CA GLU A 48 -8.24 4.56 10.90
C GLU A 48 -7.08 3.67 10.44
N PHE A 49 -6.42 2.97 11.36
CA PHE A 49 -5.37 2.00 11.03
C PHE A 49 -5.94 0.76 10.35
N HIS A 50 -7.06 0.23 10.84
CA HIS A 50 -7.76 -0.86 10.17
C HIS A 50 -8.20 -0.44 8.76
N SER A 51 -8.72 0.78 8.60
CA SER A 51 -9.10 1.32 7.29
C SER A 51 -7.91 1.44 6.34
N LEU A 52 -6.69 1.70 6.82
CA LEU A 52 -5.48 1.63 6.01
C LEU A 52 -5.19 0.19 5.54
N LEU A 53 -5.29 -0.80 6.44
CA LEU A 53 -5.05 -2.20 6.08
C LEU A 53 -6.11 -2.76 5.12
N ASP A 54 -7.37 -2.37 5.30
CA ASP A 54 -8.46 -2.74 4.39
C ASP A 54 -8.24 -2.14 3.00
N TYR A 55 -7.74 -0.90 2.93
CA TYR A 55 -7.42 -0.26 1.66
C TYR A 55 -6.23 -0.92 0.96
N LEU A 56 -5.19 -1.34 1.71
CA LEU A 56 -4.09 -2.14 1.18
C LEU A 56 -4.58 -3.46 0.59
N GLU A 57 -5.44 -4.20 1.30
CA GLU A 57 -6.03 -5.44 0.80
C GLU A 57 -6.85 -5.21 -0.48
N TRP A 58 -7.64 -4.14 -0.53
CA TRP A 58 -8.38 -3.77 -1.74
C TRP A 58 -7.46 -3.38 -2.91
N HIS A 59 -6.37 -2.66 -2.63
CA HIS A 59 -5.35 -2.32 -3.62
C HIS A 59 -4.67 -3.58 -4.20
N PHE A 60 -4.28 -4.53 -3.36
CA PHE A 60 -3.72 -5.81 -3.82
C PHE A 60 -4.69 -6.58 -4.71
N ALA A 61 -5.98 -6.63 -4.35
CA ALA A 61 -7.01 -7.24 -5.18
C ALA A 61 -7.19 -6.51 -6.54
N SER A 62 -6.97 -5.20 -6.57
CA SER A 62 -6.96 -4.41 -7.82
C SER A 62 -5.80 -4.81 -8.73
N GLU A 63 -4.60 -5.01 -8.20
CA GLU A 63 -3.45 -5.48 -9.00
C GLU A 63 -3.65 -6.90 -9.54
N GLU A 64 -4.12 -7.82 -8.69
CA GLU A 64 -4.40 -9.19 -9.10
C GLU A 64 -5.47 -9.23 -10.20
N ARG A 65 -6.49 -8.37 -10.10
CA ARG A 65 -7.50 -8.22 -11.16
C ARG A 65 -6.87 -7.75 -12.46
N VAL A 66 -5.99 -6.75 -12.43
CA VAL A 66 -5.27 -6.26 -13.62
C VAL A 66 -4.43 -7.37 -14.24
N ALA A 67 -3.67 -8.11 -13.43
CA ALA A 67 -2.88 -9.24 -13.89
C ALA A 67 -3.74 -10.33 -14.55
N ARG A 68 -4.86 -10.70 -13.92
CA ARG A 68 -5.82 -11.68 -14.43
C ARG A 68 -6.44 -11.26 -15.76
N GLN A 69 -6.79 -9.99 -15.91
CA GLN A 69 -7.36 -9.45 -17.15
C GLN A 69 -6.39 -9.54 -18.32
N LEU A 70 -5.08 -9.49 -18.05
CA LEU A 70 -4.01 -9.51 -19.05
C LEU A 70 -3.31 -10.88 -19.14
N GLY A 71 -3.79 -11.89 -18.40
CA GLY A 71 -3.24 -13.25 -18.43
C GLY A 71 -1.82 -13.36 -17.88
N ILE A 72 -1.39 -12.43 -17.02
CA ILE A 72 -0.07 -12.44 -16.40
C ILE A 72 -0.09 -13.32 -15.15
N ASP A 73 0.92 -14.17 -15.00
CA ASP A 73 1.14 -14.91 -13.76
C ASP A 73 1.47 -13.95 -12.62
N PHE A 74 0.66 -14.03 -11.57
CA PHE A 74 0.69 -13.15 -10.41
C PHE A 74 0.89 -13.92 -9.09
N ALA A 75 1.13 -15.23 -9.14
CA ALA A 75 1.14 -16.07 -7.94
C ALA A 75 2.22 -15.67 -6.93
N ASP A 76 3.43 -15.37 -7.40
CA ASP A 76 4.53 -14.94 -6.51
C ASP A 76 4.25 -13.57 -5.89
N HIS A 77 3.67 -12.65 -6.65
CA HIS A 77 3.32 -11.32 -6.16
C HIS A 77 2.17 -11.39 -5.13
N ALA A 78 1.13 -12.18 -5.40
CA ALA A 78 0.04 -12.42 -4.45
C ALA A 78 0.54 -13.02 -3.12
N ARG A 79 1.53 -13.92 -3.16
CA ARG A 79 2.15 -14.44 -1.93
C ARG A 79 2.87 -13.34 -1.15
N VAL A 80 3.56 -12.42 -1.83
CA VAL A 80 4.18 -11.25 -1.20
C VAL A 80 3.12 -10.36 -0.54
N HIS A 81 1.99 -10.10 -1.21
CA HIS A 81 0.85 -9.38 -0.61
C HIS A 81 0.34 -10.03 0.67
N ASP A 82 0.10 -11.34 0.63
CA ASP A 82 -0.38 -12.09 1.80
C ASP A 82 0.62 -12.03 2.97
N ASP A 83 1.91 -12.22 2.69
CA ASP A 83 2.98 -12.17 3.70
C ASP A 83 3.08 -10.77 4.34
N ASN A 84 2.97 -9.73 3.51
CA ASN A 84 3.02 -8.34 3.92
C ASN A 84 1.82 -7.95 4.78
N LEU A 85 0.60 -8.29 4.34
CA LEU A 85 -0.63 -7.95 5.06
C LEU A 85 -0.67 -8.65 6.43
N ARG A 86 -0.24 -9.91 6.51
CA ARG A 86 -0.10 -10.61 7.81
C ARG A 86 0.90 -9.92 8.72
N THR A 87 2.04 -9.46 8.17
CA THR A 87 3.07 -8.75 8.94
C THR A 87 2.56 -7.41 9.47
N LEU A 88 1.84 -6.64 8.65
CA LEU A 88 1.25 -5.36 9.04
C LEU A 88 0.14 -5.53 10.09
N ARG A 89 -0.75 -6.53 9.94
CA ARG A 89 -1.77 -6.86 10.94
C ARG A 89 -1.15 -7.21 12.29
N LYS A 90 -0.09 -8.03 12.29
CA LYS A 90 0.65 -8.36 13.52
C LYS A 90 1.30 -7.12 14.14
N ALA A 91 1.87 -6.26 13.31
CA ALA A 91 2.50 -5.01 13.76
C ALA A 91 1.47 -4.04 14.37
N LEU A 92 0.26 -3.97 13.81
CA LEU A 92 -0.84 -3.17 14.36
C LEU A 92 -1.35 -3.75 15.68
N ALA A 93 -1.45 -5.07 15.81
CA ALA A 93 -1.80 -5.71 17.08
C ALA A 93 -0.79 -5.36 18.20
N ALA A 94 0.51 -5.30 17.87
CA ALA A 94 1.55 -4.85 18.80
C ALA A 94 1.45 -3.36 19.17
N VAL A 95 0.86 -2.53 18.30
CA VAL A 95 0.54 -1.14 18.65
C VAL A 95 -0.62 -1.11 19.65
N HIS A 96 -1.66 -1.89 19.40
CA HIS A 96 -2.83 -1.98 20.27
C HIS A 96 -2.50 -2.49 21.69
N ASP A 97 -1.60 -3.46 21.82
CA ASP A 97 -1.16 -3.99 23.13
C ASP A 97 -0.11 -3.13 23.83
N GLY A 98 0.39 -2.06 23.17
CA GLY A 98 1.38 -1.13 23.70
C GLY A 98 2.83 -1.63 23.63
N SER A 99 3.11 -2.79 23.02
CA SER A 99 4.47 -3.31 22.81
C SER A 99 5.21 -2.66 21.64
N ARG A 100 4.51 -1.88 20.80
CA ARG A 100 5.06 -1.10 19.70
C ARG A 100 4.51 0.33 19.70
N ASP A 101 5.40 1.29 19.46
CA ASP A 101 5.04 2.69 19.27
C ASP A 101 4.35 2.93 17.91
N VAL A 102 3.32 3.79 17.91
CA VAL A 102 2.51 4.15 16.73
C VAL A 102 3.37 4.78 15.63
N HIS A 103 4.27 5.70 15.99
CA HIS A 103 5.10 6.37 14.98
C HIS A 103 6.08 5.40 14.32
N SER A 104 6.60 4.45 15.10
CA SER A 104 7.44 3.37 14.60
C SER A 104 6.69 2.43 13.66
N PHE A 105 5.43 2.13 13.95
CA PHE A 105 4.55 1.40 13.02
C PHE A 105 4.34 2.17 11.72
N LEU A 106 3.95 3.45 11.79
CA LEU A 106 3.68 4.25 10.59
C LEU A 106 4.91 4.43 9.71
N ARG A 107 6.08 4.69 10.30
CA ARG A 107 7.35 4.75 9.56
C ARG A 107 7.69 3.42 8.89
N TYR A 108 7.46 2.31 9.60
CA TYR A 108 7.67 0.98 9.03
C TYR A 108 6.73 0.73 7.84
N THR A 109 5.43 1.04 7.98
CA THR A 109 4.43 0.85 6.93
C THR A 109 4.74 1.68 5.69
N GLU A 110 5.13 2.94 5.85
CA GLU A 110 5.55 3.79 4.72
C GLU A 110 6.77 3.23 3.99
N TYR A 111 7.86 2.96 4.72
CA TYR A 111 9.08 2.40 4.14
C TYR A 111 8.83 1.06 3.44
N TRP A 112 8.04 0.20 4.07
CA TRP A 112 7.66 -1.09 3.50
C TRP A 112 6.87 -0.89 2.20
N PHE A 113 5.94 0.06 2.15
CA PHE A 113 5.13 0.30 0.96
C PHE A 113 5.95 0.89 -0.19
N GLU A 114 6.85 1.83 0.09
CA GLU A 114 7.80 2.32 -0.91
C GLU A 114 8.62 1.18 -1.53
N ARG A 115 9.09 0.25 -0.69
CA ARG A 115 9.84 -0.91 -1.17
C ARG A 115 8.99 -1.88 -1.96
N HIS A 116 7.75 -2.11 -1.56
CA HIS A 116 6.81 -2.92 -2.31
C HIS A 116 6.64 -2.39 -3.74
N ILE A 117 6.42 -1.08 -3.88
CA ILE A 117 6.31 -0.44 -5.19
C ILE A 117 7.58 -0.63 -6.03
N ILE A 118 8.74 -0.44 -5.42
CA ILE A 118 10.03 -0.54 -6.13
C ILE A 118 10.34 -1.98 -6.54
N ASP A 119 10.20 -2.91 -5.61
CA ASP A 119 10.71 -4.27 -5.73
C ASP A 119 9.68 -5.22 -6.39
N GLU A 120 8.39 -4.91 -6.35
CA GLU A 120 7.30 -5.77 -6.85
C GLU A 120 6.45 -5.09 -7.94
N ASP A 121 5.87 -3.93 -7.66
CA ASP A 121 4.85 -3.30 -8.54
C ASP A 121 5.47 -2.76 -9.84
N LYS A 122 6.68 -2.19 -9.75
CA LYS A 122 7.42 -1.75 -10.95
C LYS A 122 7.77 -2.91 -11.88
N PRO A 123 8.38 -4.02 -11.41
CA PRO A 123 8.55 -5.21 -12.22
C PRO A 123 7.26 -5.78 -12.77
N PHE A 124 6.16 -5.73 -12.01
CA PHE A 124 4.84 -6.13 -12.49
C PHE A 124 4.35 -5.24 -13.65
N ALA A 125 4.38 -3.92 -13.49
CA ALA A 125 3.99 -2.98 -14.53
C ALA A 125 4.86 -3.09 -15.79
N ALA A 126 6.16 -3.35 -15.63
CA ALA A 126 7.07 -3.61 -16.75
C ALA A 126 6.63 -4.84 -17.56
N ARG A 127 6.33 -5.97 -16.88
CA ARG A 127 5.81 -7.18 -17.52
C ARG A 127 4.49 -6.95 -18.26
N LEU A 128 3.58 -6.16 -17.68
CA LEU A 128 2.31 -5.80 -18.33
C LEU A 128 2.53 -5.06 -19.65
N ARG A 129 3.49 -4.13 -19.69
CA ARG A 129 3.83 -3.39 -20.93
C ARG A 129 4.41 -4.30 -22.01
N GLU A 130 5.25 -5.26 -21.63
CA GLU A 130 5.83 -6.22 -22.57
C GLU A 130 4.76 -7.12 -23.21
N CYS A 131 3.77 -7.58 -22.43
CA CYS A 131 2.67 -8.42 -22.93
C CYS A 131 1.61 -7.68 -23.75
N ALA A 132 1.53 -6.35 -23.65
CA ALA A 132 0.60 -5.51 -24.41
C ALA A 132 1.10 -5.15 -25.82
N THR A 133 2.33 -5.54 -26.16
CA THR A 133 2.97 -5.37 -27.49
C THR A 133 2.82 -6.60 -28.36
#